data_AF-A0A0P0V087-F1
#
_entry.id   AF-A0A0P0V087-F1
#
_cell.length_a   1.000
_cell.length_b   1.000
_cell.length_c   1.000
_cell.angle_alpha   90.00
_cell.angle_beta   90.00
_cell.angle_gamma   90.00
#
_symmetry.space_group_name_H-M   'P 1'
#
loop_
_entity.id
_entity.type
_entity.pdbx_description
1 polymer ?
#
loop_
_entity_poly.entity_id
_entity_poly.type
_entity_poly.pdbx_seq_one_letter_code
_entity_poly.pdbx_strand_id
1 'polypeptide(L)'
;MNSNLQVIIKMRSAHMAGTFIKTKKFVVLDICSEIPAWAGREVEEGSHRRGYFGIKTVERMIEFECRSKYEQHKWVQGITEMLNRRHTMKN
;
A
#
# COMPACT_ATOMS: atom_id res chain seq x y z
N MET A 1 -7.49 -8.63 7.20
CA MET A 1 -6.72 -9.74 7.79
C MET A 1 -7.29 -11.07 7.29
N ASN A 2 -6.49 -12.14 7.15
CA ASN A 2 -6.99 -13.48 6.82
C ASN A 2 -7.16 -14.36 8.08
N SER A 3 -7.58 -15.62 7.91
CA SER A 3 -7.74 -16.61 9.00
C SER A 3 -6.45 -16.91 9.74
N ASN A 4 -5.29 -16.73 9.10
CA ASN A 4 -3.96 -16.90 9.70
C ASN A 4 -3.46 -15.62 10.40
N LEU A 5 -4.36 -14.67 10.67
CA LEU A 5 -4.06 -13.36 11.26
C LEU A 5 -3.03 -12.55 10.46
N GLN A 6 -2.91 -12.78 9.15
CA GLN A 6 -2.01 -12.01 8.29
C GLN A 6 -2.72 -10.78 7.74
N VAL A 7 -2.03 -9.64 7.73
CA VAL A 7 -2.46 -8.47 6.97
C VAL A 7 -2.16 -8.75 5.51
N ILE A 8 -3.20 -8.69 4.66
CA ILE A 8 -3.11 -9.05 3.24
C ILE A 8 -3.51 -7.83 2.41
N ILE A 9 -2.63 -7.39 1.52
CA ILE A 9 -3.02 -6.49 0.44
C ILE A 9 -3.54 -7.31 -0.74
N LYS A 10 -4.70 -6.93 -1.27
CA LYS A 10 -5.28 -7.51 -2.49
C LYS A 10 -5.21 -6.46 -3.59
N MET A 11 -4.45 -6.74 -4.64
CA MET A 11 -4.38 -5.90 -5.84
C MET A 11 -5.27 -6.52 -6.92
N ARG A 12 -6.27 -5.77 -7.38
CA ARG A 12 -7.18 -6.19 -8.45
C ARG A 12 -6.86 -5.37 -9.70
N SER A 13 -6.62 -6.05 -10.82
CA SER A 13 -6.43 -5.43 -12.13
C SER A 13 -7.44 -5.99 -13.13
N ALA A 14 -8.00 -5.11 -13.96
CA ALA A 14 -8.90 -5.47 -15.05
C ALA A 14 -8.13 -5.49 -16.38
N HIS A 15 -8.39 -6.51 -17.20
CA HIS A 15 -7.78 -6.73 -18.51
C HIS A 15 -8.87 -7.02 -19.53
N MET A 16 -8.57 -6.82 -20.82
CA MET A 16 -9.50 -7.06 -21.94
C MET A 16 -10.88 -6.41 -21.70
N ALA A 17 -10.89 -5.08 -21.53
CA ALA A 17 -12.08 -4.28 -21.26
C ALA A 17 -12.91 -4.74 -20.03
N GLY A 18 -12.26 -5.36 -19.04
CA GLY A 18 -12.92 -5.84 -17.82
C GLY A 18 -13.36 -7.30 -17.86
N THR A 19 -13.25 -7.97 -19.01
CA THR A 19 -13.59 -9.39 -19.16
C THR A 19 -12.74 -10.27 -18.25
N PHE A 20 -11.46 -9.91 -18.07
CA PHE A 20 -10.54 -10.67 -17.23
C PHE A 20 -10.09 -9.85 -16.03
N ILE A 21 -10.39 -10.35 -14.84
CA ILE A 21 -9.94 -9.77 -13.58
C ILE A 21 -8.83 -10.63 -13.01
N LYS A 22 -7.64 -10.05 -12.82
CA LYS A 22 -6.55 -10.69 -12.08
C LYS A 22 -6.51 -10.12 -10.67
N THR A 23 -6.47 -10.99 -9.68
CA THR A 23 -6.28 -10.60 -8.28
C THR A 23 -4.98 -11.19 -7.76
N LYS A 24 -4.05 -10.35 -7.32
CA LYS A 24 -2.84 -10.78 -6.61
C LYS A 24 -2.98 -10.44 -5.13
N LYS A 25 -2.51 -11.33 -4.26
CA LYS A 25 -2.55 -11.15 -2.81
C LYS A 25 -1.14 -11.23 -2.27
N PHE A 26 -0.76 -10.32 -1.39
CA PHE A 26 0.54 -10.35 -0.72
C PHE A 26 0.36 -10.21 0.78
N VAL A 27 1.18 -10.94 1.54
CA VAL A 27 1.30 -10.71 2.98
C VAL A 27 2.08 -9.42 3.18
N VAL A 28 1.49 -8.49 3.93
CA VAL A 28 2.14 -7.25 4.35
C VAL A 28 3.07 -7.58 5.52
N LEU A 29 4.36 -7.29 5.35
CA LEU A 29 5.37 -7.44 6.40
C LEU A 29 5.56 -6.14 7.15
N ASP A 30 5.59 -5.01 6.44
CA ASP A 30 5.87 -3.69 6.99
C ASP A 30 5.34 -2.58 6.07
N ILE A 31 5.38 -1.34 6.54
CA ILE A 31 4.99 -0.14 5.80
C ILE A 31 6.01 0.99 5.98
N CYS A 32 6.30 1.72 4.90
CA CYS A 32 7.19 2.87 4.88
C CYS A 32 6.41 4.12 4.43
N SER A 33 6.36 5.17 5.26
CA SER A 33 5.70 6.44 4.93
C SER A 33 6.58 7.41 4.15
N GLU A 34 7.90 7.30 4.29
CA GLU A 34 8.87 8.23 3.71
C GLU A 34 9.35 7.75 2.34
N ILE A 35 8.42 7.64 1.40
CA ILE A 35 8.73 7.32 0.01
C ILE A 35 8.82 8.64 -0.79
N PRO A 36 9.92 8.89 -1.51
CA PRO A 36 10.00 10.05 -2.40
C PRO A 36 9.08 9.86 -3.61
N ALA A 37 8.76 10.97 -4.29
CA ALA A 37 8.12 10.86 -5.59
C ALA A 37 9.04 10.10 -6.56
N TRP A 38 8.46 9.30 -7.45
CA TRP A 38 9.21 8.64 -8.53
C TRP A 38 9.69 9.68 -9.54
N ALA A 39 10.88 9.45 -10.12
CA ALA A 39 11.44 10.32 -11.14
C ALA A 39 10.40 10.76 -12.20
N GLY A 40 10.33 12.08 -12.41
CA GLY A 40 9.33 12.73 -13.28
C GLY A 40 8.04 13.12 -12.57
N ARG A 41 7.61 12.44 -11.49
CA ARG A 41 6.41 12.84 -10.72
C ARG A 41 6.67 14.09 -9.88
N GLU A 42 7.91 14.35 -9.49
CA GLU A 42 8.30 15.53 -8.73
C GLU A 42 8.09 16.84 -9.50
N VAL A 43 8.20 16.82 -10.84
CA VAL A 43 8.04 18.01 -11.70
C VAL A 43 6.63 18.22 -12.24
N GLU A 44 5.72 17.27 -12.03
CA GLU A 44 4.32 17.41 -12.46
C GLU A 44 3.57 18.48 -11.67
N GLU A 45 2.60 19.13 -12.32
CA GLU A 45 1.74 20.09 -11.64
C GLU A 45 1.01 19.44 -10.46
N GLY A 46 1.07 20.11 -9.31
CA GLY A 46 0.48 19.60 -8.07
C GLY A 46 1.27 18.48 -7.39
N SER A 47 2.51 18.18 -7.82
CA SER A 47 3.36 17.14 -7.21
C SER A 47 3.48 17.27 -5.67
N HIS A 48 3.61 18.50 -5.16
CA HIS A 48 3.69 18.82 -3.74
C HIS A 48 2.47 18.36 -2.91
N ARG A 49 1.30 18.19 -3.54
CA ARG A 49 0.09 17.73 -2.85
C ARG A 49 0.11 16.23 -2.64
N ARG A 50 0.77 15.49 -3.53
CA ARG A 50 0.74 14.02 -3.57
C ARG A 50 1.51 13.42 -2.40
N GLY A 51 1.01 12.29 -1.91
CA GLY A 51 1.65 11.50 -0.88
C GLY A 51 2.11 10.16 -1.42
N TYR A 52 3.15 9.57 -0.84
CA TYR A 52 3.67 8.29 -1.29
C TYR A 52 3.95 7.38 -0.11
N PHE A 53 3.71 6.09 -0.24
CA PHE A 53 4.07 5.12 0.79
C PHE A 53 4.39 3.76 0.17
N GLY A 54 5.15 2.95 0.88
CA GLY A 54 5.61 1.64 0.44
C GLY A 54 5.06 0.54 1.35
N ILE A 55 4.58 -0.54 0.76
CA ILE A 55 4.21 -1.77 1.48
C ILE A 55 5.31 -2.81 1.24
N LYS A 56 5.97 -3.22 2.31
CA LYS A 56 6.97 -4.28 2.27
C LYS A 56 6.27 -5.63 2.23
N THR A 57 6.64 -6.46 1.25
CA THR A 57 6.22 -7.86 1.13
C THR A 57 7.45 -8.75 1.11
N VAL A 58 7.28 -10.07 1.10
CA VAL A 58 8.40 -11.03 0.94
C VAL A 58 9.11 -10.82 -0.40
N GLU A 59 8.36 -10.52 -1.46
CA GLU A 59 8.89 -10.45 -2.82
C GLU A 59 9.51 -9.09 -3.14
N ARG A 60 8.88 -8.01 -2.68
CA ARG A 60 9.25 -6.63 -3.05
C ARG A 60 8.61 -5.57 -2.17
N MET A 61 9.11 -4.34 -2.28
CA MET A 61 8.35 -3.14 -1.90
C MET A 61 7.32 -2.83 -2.99
N ILE A 62 6.07 -2.57 -2.59
CA ILE A 62 5.02 -2.09 -3.48
C ILE A 62 4.73 -0.64 -3.09
N GLU A 63 5.08 0.29 -3.97
CA GLU A 63 4.94 1.72 -3.73
C GLU A 63 3.62 2.25 -4.31
N PHE A 64 3.01 3.19 -3.59
CA PHE A 64 1.72 3.78 -3.91
C PHE A 64 1.83 5.29 -3.90
N GLU A 65 1.20 5.93 -4.89
CA GLU A 65 0.93 7.36 -4.93
C GLU A 65 -0.52 7.62 -4.48
N CYS A 66 -0.69 8.63 -3.64
CA CYS A 66 -1.96 9.13 -3.13
C CYS A 66 -2.21 10.53 -3.68
N ARG A 67 -3.49 10.89 -3.86
CA ARG A 67 -3.87 12.22 -4.37
C ARG A 67 -3.52 13.34 -3.38
N SER A 68 -3.37 13.00 -2.10
CA SER A 68 -2.99 13.93 -1.05
C SER A 68 -2.10 13.29 0.03
N LYS A 69 -1.33 14.10 0.76
CA LYS A 69 -0.68 13.69 2.02
C LYS A 69 -1.65 13.16 3.07
N TYR A 70 -2.89 13.66 3.08
CA TYR A 70 -3.93 13.19 3.99
C TYR A 70 -4.37 11.75 3.66
N GLU A 71 -4.55 11.42 2.38
CA GLU A 71 -4.84 10.05 1.95
C GLU A 71 -3.68 9.10 2.26
N GLN A 72 -2.43 9.52 2.01
CA GLN A 72 -1.23 8.77 2.40
C GLN A 72 -1.24 8.47 3.90
N HIS A 73 -1.49 9.48 4.74
CA HIS A 73 -1.54 9.32 6.19
C HIS A 73 -2.61 8.30 6.61
N LYS A 74 -3.82 8.36 6.03
CA LYS A 74 -4.88 7.38 6.32
C LYS A 74 -4.47 5.95 5.99
N TRP A 75 -3.85 5.74 4.83
CA TRP A 75 -3.36 4.42 4.43
C TRP A 75 -2.27 3.92 5.37
N VAL A 76 -1.28 4.77 5.66
CA VAL A 76 -0.18 4.44 6.57
C VAL A 76 -0.71 4.09 7.96
N GLN A 77 -1.53 4.95 8.56
CA GLN A 77 -2.09 4.74 9.88
C GLN A 77 -2.90 3.43 9.94
N GLY A 78 -3.84 3.23 9.00
CA GLY A 78 -4.70 2.06 9.03
C GLY A 78 -3.93 0.75 8.86
N ILE A 79 -2.89 0.71 8.02
CA ILE A 79 -2.05 -0.48 7.85
C ILE A 79 -1.18 -0.72 9.08
N THR A 80 -0.57 0.32 9.65
CA THR A 80 0.20 0.24 10.90
C THR A 80 -0.66 -0.32 12.04
N GLU A 81 -1.87 0.18 12.22
CA GLU A 81 -2.81 -0.32 13.24
C GLU A 81 -3.17 -1.80 13.02
N MET A 82 -3.37 -2.23 11.76
CA MET A 82 -3.62 -3.64 11.46
C MET A 82 -2.42 -4.54 11.76
N LEU A 83 -1.20 -4.08 11.49
CA LEU A 83 0.04 -4.80 11.81
C LEU A 83 0.26 -4.89 13.33
N ASN A 84 0.03 -3.79 14.06
CA ASN A 84 0.12 -3.76 15.52
C ASN A 84 -0.91 -4.69 16.16
N ARG A 85 -2.17 -4.67 15.71
CA ARG A 85 -3.21 -5.59 16.16
C ARG A 85 -2.80 -7.05 15.94
N ARG A 86 -2.23 -7.38 14.77
CA ARG A 86 -1.69 -8.72 14.48
C ARG A 86 -0.59 -9.11 15.47
N HIS A 87 0.34 -8.20 15.76
CA HIS A 87 1.42 -8.46 16.70
C HIS A 87 0.87 -8.75 18.11
N THR A 88 -0.08 -7.95 18.58
CA THR A 88 -0.77 -8.18 19.88
C THR A 88 -1.54 -9.49 19.94
N MET A 89 -2.11 -9.98 18.83
CA MET A 89 -2.82 -11.27 18.83
C MET A 89 -1.89 -12.49 18.75
N LYS A 90 -0.61 -12.31 18.42
CA LYS A 90 0.37 -13.38 18.29
C LYS A 90 1.24 -13.59 19.52
N ASN A 91 1.29 -12.61 20.40
CA ASN A 91 2.01 -12.65 21.68
C ASN A 91 1.00 -12.77 22.81
#